data_AF-A0A2X3BGI9-F1
#
_entry.id   AF-A0A2X3BGI9-F1
#
_cell.length_a   1.000
_cell.length_b   1.000
_cell.length_c   1.000
_cell.angle_alpha   90.00
_cell.angle_beta   90.00
_cell.angle_gamma   90.00
#
_symmetry.space_group_name_H-M   'P 1'
#
loop_
_entity.id
_entity.type
_entity.pdbx_description
1 polymer ?
#
loop_
_entity_poly.entity_id
_entity_poly.type
_entity_poly.pdbx_seq_one_letter_code
_entity_poly.pdbx_strand_id
1 'polypeptide(L)' 'MNWCNNLKIALINKDSQRAFELTQNLPHFDDIEDMLEARELIAQVVELLENERDDVKKQMLQIRIAKQFLEI' A
#
# COMPACT_ATOMS: atom_id res chain seq x y z
N MET A 1 -7.41 9.97 16.91
CA MET A 1 -7.44 8.49 17.02
C MET A 1 -6.06 7.88 16.76
N ASN A 2 -5.67 6.80 17.46
CA ASN A 2 -4.35 6.16 17.28
C ASN A 2 -4.24 5.43 15.91
N TRP A 3 -5.35 4.89 15.38
CA TRP A 3 -5.35 4.18 14.11
C TRP A 3 -5.03 5.06 12.89
N CYS A 4 -5.72 6.20 12.69
CA CYS A 4 -5.44 7.11 11.57
C CYS A 4 -3.98 7.61 11.59
N ASN A 5 -3.45 7.91 12.78
CA ASN A 5 -2.06 8.33 12.95
C ASN A 5 -1.09 7.20 12.56
N ASN A 6 -1.34 5.97 12.98
CA ASN A 6 -0.52 4.82 12.58
C ASN A 6 -0.57 4.57 11.08
N LEU A 7 -1.74 4.75 10.44
CA LEU A 7 -1.89 4.59 9.00
C LEU A 7 -1.13 5.68 8.23
N LYS A 8 -1.21 6.93 8.68
CA LYS A 8 -0.41 8.04 8.15
C LYS A 8 1.10 7.77 8.26
N ILE A 9 1.56 7.28 9.42
CA ILE A 9 2.97 6.92 9.62
C ILE A 9 3.39 5.81 8.63
N ALA A 10 2.57 4.77 8.48
CA ALA A 10 2.84 3.69 7.53
C ALA A 10 2.93 4.21 6.07
N LEU A 11 2.00 5.09 5.67
CA LEU A 11 2.00 5.73 4.36
C LEU A 11 3.25 6.60 4.13
N ILE A 12 3.64 7.43 5.11
CA ILE A 12 4.85 8.29 5.02
C ILE A 12 6.11 7.44 4.87
N ASN A 13 6.19 6.34 5.63
CA ASN A 13 7.31 5.41 5.57
C ASN A 13 7.29 4.49 4.34
N LYS A 14 6.25 4.57 3.51
CA LYS A 14 5.98 3.66 2.39
C LYS A 14 6.00 2.18 2.80
N ASP A 15 5.57 1.91 4.03
CA ASP A 15 5.45 0.56 4.57
C ASP A 15 4.10 -0.02 4.13
N SER A 16 4.08 -0.58 2.92
CA SER A 16 2.88 -1.11 2.28
C SER A 16 2.28 -2.29 3.04
N GLN A 17 3.12 -3.15 3.63
CA GLN A 17 2.68 -4.27 4.44
C GLN A 17 1.94 -3.75 5.68
N ARG A 18 2.55 -2.83 6.42
CA ARG A 18 1.91 -2.28 7.62
C ARG A 18 0.65 -1.49 7.29
N ALA A 19 0.67 -0.72 6.21
CA ALA A 19 -0.48 0.00 5.73
C ALA A 19 -1.64 -0.96 5.40
N PHE A 20 -1.37 -2.05 4.69
CA PHE A 20 -2.36 -3.08 4.39
C PHE A 20 -2.92 -3.77 5.64
N GLU A 21 -2.05 -4.16 6.59
CA GLU A 21 -2.51 -4.77 7.86
C GLU A 21 -3.48 -3.86 8.63
N LEU A 22 -3.21 -2.55 8.63
CA LEU A 22 -4.08 -1.57 9.27
C LEU A 22 -5.44 -1.44 8.57
N THR A 23 -5.49 -1.56 7.23
CA THR A 23 -6.77 -1.57 6.48
C THR A 23 -7.55 -2.88 6.62
N GLN A 24 -6.97 -3.95 7.14
CA GLN A 24 -7.72 -5.16 7.49
C GLN A 24 -8.38 -5.07 8.88
N ASN A 25 -7.91 -4.14 9.72
CA ASN A 25 -8.34 -3.98 11.11
C ASN A 25 -8.91 -2.58 11.33
N LEU A 26 -10.07 -2.28 10.71
CA LEU A 26 -10.72 -0.98 10.85
C LEU A 26 -11.26 -0.82 12.28
N PRO A 27 -11.00 0.33 12.93
CA PRO A 27 -11.65 0.68 14.19
C PRO A 27 -13.12 1.02 13.95
N HIS A 28 -13.89 1.10 15.03
CA HIS A 28 -15.18 1.77 15.00
C HIS A 28 -14.96 3.28 14.89
N PHE A 29 -15.76 3.96 14.06
CA PHE A 29 -15.71 5.40 13.89
C PHE A 29 -17.02 5.99 14.39
N ASP A 30 -16.95 6.92 15.34
CA ASP A 30 -18.12 7.56 15.94
C ASP A 30 -18.56 8.81 15.17
N ASP A 31 -17.63 9.44 14.44
CA ASP A 31 -17.85 10.68 13.70
C ASP A 31 -17.62 10.52 12.19
N ILE A 32 -18.39 11.27 11.41
CA ILE A 32 -18.31 11.28 9.95
C ILE A 32 -16.99 11.88 9.45
N GLU A 33 -16.41 12.84 10.18
CA GLU A 33 -15.12 13.43 9.81
C GLU A 33 -14.00 12.37 9.88
N ASP A 34 -13.98 11.57 10.95
CA ASP A 34 -13.05 10.44 11.10
C ASP A 34 -13.25 9.38 10.00
N MET A 35 -14.49 9.12 9.59
CA MET A 35 -14.77 8.20 8.47
C MET A 35 -14.27 8.73 7.13
N LEU A 36 -14.44 10.03 6.88
CA LEU A 36 -13.95 10.67 5.65
C LEU A 36 -12.42 10.65 5.60
N GLU A 37 -11.77 10.94 6.73
CA GLU A 37 -10.32 10.82 6.85
C GLU A 37 -9.86 9.38 6.60
N ALA A 38 -10.48 8.40 7.24
CA ALA A 38 -10.14 6.98 7.06
C ALA A 38 -10.29 6.54 5.60
N ARG A 39 -11.36 6.97 4.92
CA ARG A 39 -11.59 6.67 3.51
C ARG A 39 -10.46 7.21 2.63
N GLU A 40 -10.06 8.46 2.86
CA GLU A 40 -8.99 9.09 2.10
C GLU A 40 -7.64 8.39 2.33
N LEU A 41 -7.33 8.06 3.59
CA LEU A 41 -6.12 7.30 3.90
C LEU A 41 -6.12 5.92 3.24
N ILE A 42 -7.25 5.20 3.25
CA ILE A 42 -7.37 3.90 2.58
C ILE A 42 -7.16 4.05 1.06
N ALA A 43 -7.66 5.11 0.42
CA ALA A 43 -7.41 5.37 -0.99
C ALA A 43 -5.91 5.53 -1.28
N GLN A 44 -5.18 6.24 -0.42
CA GLN A 44 -3.71 6.35 -0.52
C GLN A 44 -2.99 5.01 -0.32
N VAL A 45 -3.51 4.13 0.55
CA VAL A 45 -2.96 2.77 0.69
C VAL A 45 -3.14 1.96 -0.59
N VAL A 46 -4.30 2.07 -1.23
CA VAL A 46 -4.55 1.41 -2.53
C VAL A 46 -3.53 1.89 -3.55
N GLU A 47 -3.34 3.20 -3.69
CA GLU A 47 -2.35 3.77 -4.62
C GLU A 47 -0.93 3.25 -4.32
N LEU A 48 -0.53 3.19 -3.05
CA LEU A 48 0.76 2.65 -2.63
C LEU A 48 0.94 1.19 -3.10
N LEU A 49 -0.06 0.34 -2.88
CA LEU A 49 -0.03 -1.07 -3.27
C LEU A 49 -0.02 -1.26 -4.79
N GLU A 50 -0.75 -0.43 -5.53
CA GLU A 50 -0.75 -0.46 -6.99
C GLU A 50 0.62 -0.09 -7.58
N ASN A 51 1.26 0.93 -7.03
CA ASN A 51 2.60 1.33 -7.43
C ASN A 51 3.62 0.21 -7.18
N GLU A 52 3.57 -0.42 -6.00
CA GLU A 52 4.45 -1.54 -5.66
C GLU A 52 4.22 -2.74 -6.59
N ARG A 53 2.95 -3.10 -6.85
CA ARG A 53 2.59 -4.15 -7.82
C ARG A 53 3.20 -3.89 -9.18
N ASP A 54 3.13 -2.66 -9.67
CA ASP A 54 3.59 -2.32 -11.01
C ASP A 54 5.12 -2.28 -11.10
N ASP A 55 5.81 -1.91 -10.01
CA ASP A 55 7.27 -2.03 -9.92
C ASP A 55 7.73 -3.49 -9.90
N VAL A 56 7.05 -4.37 -9.14
CA VAL A 56 7.32 -5.82 -9.14
C VAL A 56 7.13 -6.40 -10.55
N LYS A 57 6.08 -6.00 -11.28
CA LYS A 57 5.88 -6.43 -12.67
C LYS A 57 7.04 -6.03 -13.58
N LYS A 58 7.54 -4.79 -13.47
CA LYS A 58 8.71 -4.33 -14.25
C LYS A 58 9.94 -5.17 -13.94
N GLN A 59 10.21 -5.43 -12.67
CA GLN A 59 11.35 -6.25 -12.24
C GLN A 59 11.24 -7.68 -12.78
N MET A 60 10.06 -8.31 -12.70
CA MET A 60 9.83 -9.64 -13.27
C MET A 60 10.06 -9.68 -14.78
N LEU A 61 9.64 -8.63 -15.52
CA LEU A 61 9.87 -8.54 -16.96
C LEU A 61 11.38 -8.47 -17.28
N GLN A 62 12.13 -7.66 -16.54
CA GLN A 62 13.58 -7.57 -16.69
C GLN A 62 14.28 -8.91 -16.42
N ILE A 63 13.88 -9.61 -15.34
CA ILE A 63 14.38 -10.94 -15.01
C ILE A 63 14.09 -11.94 -16.14
N ARG A 64 12.87 -11.92 -16.69
CA ARG A 64 12.49 -12.80 -17.80
C ARG A 64 13.34 -12.57 -19.04
N ILE A 65 13.57 -11.30 -19.39
CA ILE A 65 14.43 -10.94 -20.53
C ILE A 65 15.87 -11.41 -20.29
N ALA A 66 16.43 -11.14 -19.11
CA ALA A 66 17.78 -11.57 -18.75
C ALA A 66 17.93 -13.09 -18.82
N LYS A 67 16.93 -13.84 -18.34
CA LYS A 67 16.90 -15.30 -18.44
C LYS A 67 16.92 -15.77 -19.89
N GLN A 68 16.10 -15.15 -20.75
CA GLN A 68 16.06 -15.48 -22.17
C GLN A 68 17.41 -15.22 -22.87
N PHE A 69 18.15 -14.19 -22.48
CA PHE A 69 19.50 -13.92 -23.01
C PHE A 69 20.53 -14.98 -22.59
N LEU A 70 20.43 -15.54 -21.38
CA LEU A 70 21.37 -16.52 -20.84
C LEU A 70 21.11 -17.96 -21.35
N GLU A 71 19.94 -18.22 -21.93
CA GLU A 71 19.57 -19.51 -22.53
C GLU A 71 19.96 -19.61 -24.03
N ILE A 72 20.68 -18.61 -24.58
CA ILE A 72 21.28 -18.57 -25.92
C ILE A 72 22.76 -18.94 -25.82
#